data_AF-A0A5A7N8J7-F1
#
_entry.id   AF-A0A5A7N8J7-F1
#
_cell.length_a   1.000
_cell.length_b   1.000
_cell.length_c   1.000
_cell.angle_alpha   90.00
_cell.angle_beta   90.00
_cell.angle_gamma   90.00
#
_symmetry.space_group_name_H-M   'P 1'
#
loop_
_entity.id
_entity.type
_entity.pdbx_description
1 polymer ?
#
loop_
_entity_poly.entity_id
_entity_poly.type
_entity_poly.pdbx_seq_one_letter_code
_entity_poly.pdbx_strand_id
1 'polypeptide(L)'
;MRGLGPLGVAIRAPAITAGRMFIPGRNELIVGEALLREFNGFEPGSMLRFGATQWTVVGVFSTGGVFDSEIWSDLGGVQNQFNRGSSVQSVRAKLINPQAIESLRSFADQDPRLTVDIISERRYYAEQSERTSDLILVLGWPLSIAMSLGALAGALNTIYLSVSARSRDIATVRAIGFSGFSAFCGTLAESLFLSAVGGLLGALVALVFFDGLSASTLGGNFTQVVFNFSLSSDLFIQGLWLALLIGLIGGFFPAIRQRACRWLRLLAAARGKIGAICKKSSAFEGKAMRIP
;
A
#
# COMPACT_ATOMS: atom_id res chain seq x y z
N MET A 1 1.05 -28.98 -3.88
CA MET A 1 2.07 -30.04 -4.09
C MET A 1 2.34 -30.20 -5.58
N ARG A 2 3.61 -30.27 -6.00
CA ARG A 2 4.02 -30.44 -7.39
C ARG A 2 4.76 -31.76 -7.57
N GLY A 3 4.38 -32.49 -8.61
CA GLY A 3 5.14 -33.65 -9.11
C GLY A 3 6.23 -33.18 -10.06
N LEU A 4 7.47 -33.54 -9.78
CA LEU A 4 8.63 -33.19 -10.60
C LEU A 4 9.31 -34.45 -11.10
N GLY A 5 9.63 -34.46 -12.39
CA GLY A 5 10.57 -35.44 -12.94
C GLY A 5 12.02 -35.09 -12.58
N PRO A 6 12.97 -36.01 -12.80
CA PRO A 6 14.39 -35.80 -12.47
C PRO A 6 14.98 -34.53 -13.11
N LEU A 7 14.64 -34.26 -14.38
CA LEU A 7 15.06 -33.05 -15.08
C LEU A 7 14.41 -31.78 -14.50
N GLY A 8 13.18 -31.88 -14.01
CA GLY A 8 12.47 -30.75 -13.39
C GLY A 8 13.13 -30.29 -12.09
N VAL A 9 13.67 -31.24 -11.30
CA VAL A 9 14.49 -30.95 -10.13
C VAL A 9 15.82 -30.34 -10.56
N ALA A 10 16.51 -30.96 -11.53
CA ALA A 10 17.83 -30.52 -11.98
C ALA A 10 17.82 -29.09 -12.55
N ILE A 11 16.79 -28.70 -13.30
CA ILE A 11 16.65 -27.34 -13.87
C ILE A 11 16.55 -26.28 -12.76
N ARG A 12 15.91 -26.61 -11.63
CA ARG A 12 15.72 -25.68 -10.51
C ARG A 12 16.88 -25.67 -9.52
N ALA A 13 17.75 -26.69 -9.58
CA ALA A 13 18.96 -26.84 -8.75
C ALA A 13 18.74 -26.45 -7.27
N PRO A 14 17.81 -27.11 -6.56
CA PRO A 14 17.51 -26.77 -5.17
C PRO A 14 18.72 -27.01 -4.26
N ALA A 15 19.00 -26.09 -3.35
CA ALA A 15 19.87 -26.33 -2.21
C ALA A 15 19.05 -27.01 -1.11
N ILE A 16 19.48 -28.17 -0.63
CA ILE A 16 18.83 -28.87 0.49
C ILE A 16 19.36 -28.28 1.80
N THR A 17 18.52 -27.51 2.49
CA THR A 17 18.88 -26.83 3.74
C THR A 17 18.78 -27.77 4.94
N ALA A 18 17.89 -28.77 4.89
CA ALA A 18 17.74 -29.78 5.94
C ALA A 18 17.25 -31.12 5.38
N GLY A 19 17.62 -32.23 6.04
CA GLY A 19 17.19 -33.58 5.65
C GLY A 19 17.83 -34.05 4.35
N ARG A 20 17.04 -34.66 3.46
CA ARG A 20 17.50 -35.22 2.18
C ARG A 20 16.49 -35.00 1.05
N MET A 21 16.93 -35.25 -0.18
CA MET A 21 16.06 -35.31 -1.34
C MET A 21 15.07 -36.49 -1.23
N PHE A 22 13.86 -36.32 -1.78
CA PHE A 22 12.90 -37.42 -1.92
C PHE A 22 13.40 -38.47 -2.91
N ILE A 23 13.04 -39.73 -2.64
CA ILE A 23 13.35 -40.85 -3.53
C ILE A 23 12.15 -41.08 -4.46
N PRO A 24 12.34 -41.07 -5.80
CA PRO A 24 11.27 -41.34 -6.76
C PRO A 24 10.54 -42.67 -6.48
N GLY A 25 9.22 -42.68 -6.68
CA GLY A 25 8.37 -43.86 -6.42
C GLY A 25 8.02 -44.12 -4.95
N ARG A 26 8.53 -43.33 -4.00
CA ARG A 26 8.09 -43.36 -2.60
C ARG A 26 7.12 -42.21 -2.31
N ASN A 27 6.27 -42.38 -1.30
CA ASN A 27 5.40 -41.31 -0.79
C ASN A 27 6.19 -40.33 0.10
N GLU A 28 7.26 -39.79 -0.47
CA GLU A 28 8.16 -38.82 0.17
C GLU A 28 8.00 -37.46 -0.50
N LEU A 29 8.15 -36.39 0.26
CA LEU A 29 8.11 -35.04 -0.26
C LEU A 29 9.15 -34.16 0.43
N ILE A 30 9.54 -33.09 -0.27
CA ILE A 30 10.37 -32.03 0.28
C ILE A 30 9.58 -30.72 0.28
N VAL A 31 9.90 -29.86 1.24
CA VAL A 31 9.17 -28.61 1.48
C VAL A 31 10.10 -27.43 1.29
N GLY A 32 9.62 -26.36 0.67
CA GLY A 32 10.39 -25.13 0.55
C GLY A 32 10.55 -24.40 1.89
N GLU A 33 11.66 -23.70 2.09
CA GLU A 33 11.99 -23.04 3.36
C GLU A 33 10.94 -22.01 3.81
N ALA A 34 10.26 -21.34 2.88
CA ALA A 34 9.25 -20.33 3.23
C ALA A 34 8.03 -20.95 3.94
N LEU A 35 7.66 -22.19 3.62
CA LEU A 35 6.52 -22.87 4.24
C LEU A 35 6.76 -23.22 5.72
N LEU A 36 8.02 -23.46 6.11
CA LEU A 36 8.36 -23.74 7.51
C LEU A 36 8.19 -22.55 8.43
N ARG A 37 8.41 -21.34 7.90
CA ARG A 37 8.26 -20.10 8.68
C ARG A 37 6.81 -19.80 9.00
N GLU A 38 5.90 -20.37 8.21
CA GLU A 38 4.49 -20.02 8.25
C GLU A 38 3.61 -21.12 8.84
N PHE A 39 3.94 -22.39 8.59
CA PHE A 39 3.12 -23.52 9.00
C PHE A 39 3.89 -24.51 9.86
N ASN A 40 3.31 -24.83 11.02
CA ASN A 40 3.79 -25.91 11.88
C ASN A 40 3.44 -27.27 11.28
N GLY A 41 4.33 -28.26 11.44
CA GLY A 41 4.11 -29.63 10.97
C GLY A 41 4.65 -29.93 9.57
N PHE A 42 5.41 -29.03 8.96
CA PHE A 42 6.15 -29.26 7.72
C PHE A 42 7.63 -29.60 7.94
N GLU A 43 8.02 -29.88 9.18
CA GLU A 43 9.37 -30.26 9.57
C GLU A 43 9.76 -31.64 9.00
N PRO A 44 11.04 -31.88 8.68
CA PRO A 44 11.52 -33.21 8.30
C PRO A 44 11.11 -34.27 9.33
N GLY A 45 10.53 -35.36 8.85
CA GLY A 45 9.99 -36.46 9.64
C GLY A 45 8.47 -36.38 9.88
N SER A 46 7.83 -35.25 9.59
CA SER A 46 6.38 -35.14 9.73
C SER A 46 5.63 -35.93 8.65
N MET A 47 4.41 -36.36 8.96
CA MET A 47 3.51 -37.00 8.01
C MET A 47 2.38 -36.06 7.64
N LEU A 48 2.27 -35.76 6.35
CA LEU A 48 1.23 -34.91 5.77
C LEU A 48 0.24 -35.77 5.01
N ARG A 49 -1.05 -35.51 5.19
CA ARG A 49 -2.10 -36.22 4.46
C ARG A 49 -2.59 -35.37 3.30
N PHE A 50 -2.41 -35.88 2.08
CA PHE A 50 -2.97 -35.28 0.87
C PHE A 50 -3.93 -36.27 0.21
N GLY A 51 -5.23 -35.95 0.26
CA GLY A 51 -6.29 -36.86 -0.17
C GLY A 51 -6.33 -38.13 0.67
N ALA A 52 -6.27 -39.28 0.01
CA ALA A 52 -6.30 -40.59 0.67
C ALA A 52 -4.93 -41.06 1.20
N THR A 53 -3.82 -40.41 0.83
CA THR A 53 -2.47 -40.93 1.05
C THR A 53 -1.69 -40.08 2.03
N GLN A 54 -0.89 -40.75 2.87
CA GLN A 54 0.07 -40.12 3.76
C GLN A 54 1.41 -39.98 3.06
N TRP A 55 2.01 -38.81 3.20
CA TRP A 55 3.29 -38.43 2.64
C TRP A 55 4.24 -38.05 3.77
N THR A 56 5.48 -38.52 3.68
CA THR A 56 6.50 -38.19 4.69
C THR A 56 7.35 -37.03 4.20
N VAL A 57 7.51 -36.01 5.04
CA VAL A 57 8.48 -34.93 4.78
C VAL A 57 9.88 -35.46 5.03
N VAL A 58 10.74 -35.45 4.02
CA VAL A 58 12.11 -35.98 4.15
C VAL A 58 13.20 -34.92 4.09
N GLY A 59 12.85 -33.69 3.69
CA GLY A 59 13.81 -32.61 3.61
C GLY A 59 13.19 -31.27 3.27
N VAL A 60 14.04 -30.25 3.39
CA VAL A 60 13.72 -28.84 3.18
C VAL A 60 14.66 -28.30 2.12
N PHE A 61 14.12 -27.54 1.17
CA PHE A 61 14.92 -26.92 0.12
C PHE A 61 14.75 -25.41 0.05
N SER A 62 15.77 -24.73 -0.46
CA SER A 62 15.70 -23.34 -0.91
C SER A 62 16.31 -23.22 -2.30
N THR A 63 15.67 -22.39 -3.11
CA THR A 63 16.12 -21.94 -4.44
C THR A 63 16.46 -20.45 -4.44
N GLY A 64 16.30 -19.76 -3.31
CA GLY A 64 16.46 -18.30 -3.21
C GLY A 64 15.40 -17.52 -4.00
N GLY A 65 14.27 -18.13 -4.31
CA GLY A 65 13.24 -17.55 -5.16
C GLY A 65 11.83 -18.04 -4.85
N VAL A 66 10.93 -17.81 -5.80
CA VAL A 66 9.48 -18.09 -5.66
C VAL A 66 9.14 -19.56 -5.40
N PHE A 67 10.07 -20.49 -5.59
CA PHE A 67 9.84 -21.90 -5.34
C PHE A 67 9.93 -22.31 -3.88
N ASP A 68 10.43 -21.42 -3.01
CA ASP A 68 10.60 -21.71 -1.58
C ASP A 68 9.24 -21.81 -0.86
N SER A 69 8.15 -21.44 -1.52
CA SER A 69 6.76 -21.63 -1.04
C SER A 69 6.10 -22.89 -1.61
N GLU A 70 6.85 -23.82 -2.23
CA GLU A 70 6.31 -25.02 -2.87
C GLU A 70 6.61 -26.31 -2.11
N ILE A 71 5.77 -27.32 -2.34
CA ILE A 71 5.97 -28.70 -1.86
C ILE A 71 6.24 -29.57 -3.08
N TRP A 72 7.36 -30.28 -3.10
CA TRP A 72 7.79 -31.09 -4.24
C TRP A 72 7.83 -32.58 -3.90
N SER A 73 7.48 -33.40 -4.89
CA SER A 73 7.57 -34.86 -4.82
C SER A 73 7.73 -35.43 -6.23
N ASP A 74 7.77 -36.75 -6.34
CA ASP A 74 7.88 -37.47 -7.60
C ASP A 74 6.65 -37.27 -8.50
N LEU A 75 6.90 -37.06 -9.79
CA LEU A 75 5.84 -36.86 -10.79
C LEU A 75 4.89 -38.07 -10.88
N GLY A 76 5.43 -39.28 -10.90
CA GLY A 76 4.63 -40.51 -11.02
C GLY A 76 3.73 -40.70 -9.79
N GLY A 77 4.28 -40.50 -8.59
CA GLY A 77 3.52 -40.54 -7.34
C GLY A 77 2.35 -39.56 -7.33
N VAL A 78 2.59 -38.30 -7.73
CA VAL A 78 1.55 -37.27 -7.79
C VAL A 78 0.51 -37.56 -8.88
N GLN A 79 0.91 -37.99 -10.07
CA GLN A 79 -0.02 -38.32 -11.16
C GLN A 79 -0.97 -39.45 -10.80
N ASN A 80 -0.44 -40.52 -10.20
CA ASN A 80 -1.24 -41.66 -9.75
C ASN A 80 -2.20 -41.27 -8.63
N GLN A 81 -1.72 -40.52 -7.63
CA GLN A 81 -2.52 -40.14 -6.48
C GLN A 81 -3.72 -39.25 -6.84
N PHE A 82 -3.54 -38.33 -7.79
CA PHE A 82 -4.57 -37.38 -8.20
C PHE A 82 -5.30 -37.79 -9.48
N ASN A 83 -5.17 -39.05 -9.93
CA ASN A 83 -5.80 -39.60 -11.14
C ASN A 83 -5.61 -38.73 -12.39
N ARG A 84 -4.39 -38.22 -12.61
CA ARG A 84 -4.09 -37.30 -13.73
C ARG A 84 -3.59 -37.99 -15.00
N GLY A 85 -3.45 -39.31 -14.99
CA GLY A 85 -2.87 -40.07 -16.10
C GLY A 85 -1.48 -39.52 -16.49
N SER A 86 -1.21 -39.43 -17.78
CA SER A 86 0.04 -38.87 -18.33
C SER A 86 0.01 -37.34 -18.51
N SER A 87 -1.02 -36.65 -18.04
CA SER A 87 -1.14 -35.20 -18.22
C SER A 87 -0.16 -34.44 -17.33
N VAL A 88 0.39 -33.35 -17.87
CA VAL A 88 1.27 -32.41 -17.16
C VAL A 88 0.74 -31.00 -17.36
N GLN A 89 0.81 -30.17 -16.31
CA GLN A 89 0.30 -28.79 -16.38
C GLN A 89 1.29 -27.82 -17.02
N SER A 90 2.59 -28.09 -16.88
CA SER A 90 3.64 -27.22 -17.39
C SER A 90 4.88 -28.03 -17.70
N VAL A 91 5.47 -27.80 -18.86
CA VAL A 91 6.78 -28.31 -19.22
C VAL A 91 7.77 -27.16 -19.14
N ARG A 92 8.92 -27.39 -18.51
CA ARG A 92 10.01 -26.40 -18.45
C ARG A 92 11.20 -26.92 -19.22
N ALA A 93 11.76 -26.05 -20.04
CA ALA A 93 12.97 -26.31 -20.80
C ALA A 93 13.97 -25.19 -20.55
N LYS A 94 15.22 -25.54 -20.29
CA LYS A 94 16.32 -24.58 -20.19
C LYS A 94 16.79 -24.26 -21.61
N LEU A 95 16.61 -23.01 -22.03
CA LEU A 95 17.06 -22.56 -23.34
C LEU A 95 18.58 -22.44 -23.39
N ILE A 96 19.17 -22.73 -24.56
CA ILE A 96 20.61 -22.58 -24.82
C ILE A 96 20.97 -21.08 -24.94
N ASN A 97 20.10 -20.29 -25.57
CA ASN A 97 20.20 -18.84 -25.65
C ASN A 97 18.80 -18.20 -25.54
N PRO A 98 18.68 -16.90 -25.20
CA PRO A 98 17.39 -16.23 -25.09
C PRO A 98 16.58 -16.19 -26.39
N GLN A 99 17.25 -16.22 -27.54
CA GLN A 99 16.64 -16.12 -28.87
C GLN A 99 15.97 -17.43 -29.31
N ALA A 100 16.39 -18.57 -28.75
CA ALA A 100 15.83 -19.89 -29.06
C ALA A 100 14.36 -20.06 -28.66
N ILE A 101 13.80 -19.13 -27.88
CA ILE A 101 12.37 -19.14 -27.56
C ILE A 101 11.51 -18.98 -28.81
N GLU A 102 11.98 -18.21 -29.79
CA GLU A 102 11.23 -17.96 -31.02
C GLU A 102 11.23 -19.20 -31.93
N SER A 103 12.37 -19.89 -32.03
CA SER A 103 12.44 -21.18 -32.72
C SER A 103 11.57 -22.26 -32.05
N LEU A 104 11.43 -22.21 -30.72
CA LEU A 104 10.59 -23.15 -29.99
C LEU A 104 9.10 -22.85 -30.23
N ARG A 105 8.71 -21.58 -30.29
CA ARG A 105 7.36 -21.15 -30.68
C ARG A 105 7.02 -21.60 -32.09
N SER A 106 7.89 -21.30 -33.06
CA SER A 106 7.65 -21.72 -34.44
C SER A 106 7.51 -23.23 -34.59
N PHE A 107 8.25 -24.01 -33.78
CA PHE A 107 8.13 -25.47 -33.77
C PHE A 107 6.77 -25.93 -33.21
N ALA A 108 6.30 -25.33 -32.12
CA ALA A 108 5.01 -25.67 -31.54
C ALA A 108 3.84 -25.25 -32.43
N ASP A 109 3.92 -24.09 -33.08
CA ASP A 109 2.88 -23.61 -34.00
C ASP A 109 2.75 -24.49 -35.26
N GLN A 110 3.83 -25.19 -35.64
CA GLN A 110 3.85 -26.11 -36.77
C GLN A 110 3.26 -27.50 -36.46
N ASP A 111 3.08 -27.86 -35.18
CA ASP A 111 2.48 -29.13 -34.78
C ASP A 111 1.08 -28.89 -34.17
N PRO A 112 -0.01 -29.16 -34.92
CA PRO A 112 -1.38 -28.97 -34.43
C PRO A 112 -1.73 -29.82 -33.21
N ARG A 113 -0.91 -30.82 -32.86
CA ARG A 113 -1.10 -31.66 -31.67
C ARG A 113 -0.64 -30.96 -30.39
N LEU A 114 0.18 -29.91 -30.50
CA LEU A 114 0.72 -29.16 -29.38
C LEU A 114 -0.16 -27.93 -29.10
N THR A 115 -1.13 -28.08 -28.20
CA THR A 115 -1.89 -26.94 -27.66
C THR A 115 -1.16 -26.37 -26.44
N VAL A 116 0.01 -25.77 -26.67
CA VAL A 116 0.86 -25.22 -25.60
C VAL A 116 1.14 -23.74 -25.83
N ASP A 117 1.08 -22.95 -24.77
CA ASP A 117 1.54 -21.56 -24.80
C ASP A 117 2.99 -21.49 -24.32
N ILE A 118 3.88 -20.94 -25.15
CA ILE A 118 5.30 -20.85 -24.87
C ILE A 118 5.63 -19.43 -24.44
N ILE A 119 5.93 -19.31 -23.16
CA ILE A 119 6.28 -18.06 -22.49
C ILE A 119 7.58 -18.22 -21.72
N SER A 120 8.37 -17.15 -21.66
CA SER A 120 9.58 -17.16 -20.84
C SER A 120 9.17 -17.14 -19.37
N GLU A 121 9.93 -17.84 -18.53
CA GLU A 121 9.65 -17.91 -17.09
C GLU A 121 9.64 -16.51 -16.44
N ARG A 122 10.56 -15.63 -16.86
CA ARG A 122 10.58 -14.23 -16.42
C ARG A 122 9.29 -13.49 -16.78
N ARG A 123 8.80 -13.66 -18.01
CA ARG A 123 7.56 -13.00 -18.45
C ARG A 123 6.33 -13.58 -17.75
N TYR A 124 6.29 -14.90 -17.55
CA TYR A 124 5.21 -15.56 -16.82
C TYR A 124 5.07 -15.01 -15.40
N TYR A 125 6.19 -14.91 -14.67
CA TYR A 125 6.18 -14.35 -13.31
C TYR A 125 5.90 -12.85 -13.30
N ALA A 126 6.36 -12.10 -14.31
CA ALA A 126 6.01 -10.68 -14.46
C ALA A 126 4.50 -10.49 -14.67
N GLU A 127 3.89 -11.17 -15.64
CA GLU A 127 2.45 -11.09 -15.93
C GLU A 127 1.59 -11.59 -14.75
N GLN A 128 2.05 -12.63 -14.03
CA GLN A 128 1.37 -13.12 -12.85
C GLN A 128 1.39 -12.09 -11.70
N SER A 129 2.52 -11.42 -11.49
CA SER A 129 2.66 -10.36 -10.50
C SER A 129 1.85 -9.12 -10.88
N GLU A 130 1.81 -8.77 -12.16
CA GLU A 130 1.07 -7.60 -12.69
C GLU A 130 -0.42 -7.73 -12.41
N ARG A 131 -1.08 -8.85 -12.75
CA ARG A 131 -2.54 -8.99 -12.54
C ARG A 131 -2.95 -8.82 -11.08
N THR A 132 -2.18 -9.37 -10.14
CA THR A 132 -2.47 -9.23 -8.71
C THR A 132 -2.18 -7.81 -8.22
N SER A 133 -1.06 -7.23 -8.66
CA SER A 133 -0.70 -5.85 -8.30
C SER A 133 -1.73 -4.85 -8.84
N ASP A 134 -2.19 -5.04 -10.07
CA ASP A 134 -3.21 -4.20 -10.71
C ASP A 134 -4.53 -4.24 -9.95
N LEU A 135 -4.99 -5.41 -9.49
CA LEU A 135 -6.19 -5.50 -8.68
C LEU A 135 -6.06 -4.71 -7.36
N ILE A 136 -4.89 -4.81 -6.70
CA ILE A 136 -4.61 -4.06 -5.47
C ILE A 136 -4.58 -2.56 -5.77
N LEU A 137 -3.97 -2.14 -6.87
CA LEU A 137 -3.88 -0.73 -7.25
C LEU A 137 -5.26 -0.17 -7.66
N VAL A 138 -6.04 -0.92 -8.43
CA VAL A 138 -7.39 -0.51 -8.88
C VAL A 138 -8.34 -0.31 -7.70
N LEU A 139 -8.24 -1.14 -6.65
CA LEU A 139 -9.03 -0.97 -5.43
C LEU A 139 -8.41 0.01 -4.43
N GLY A 140 -7.07 0.04 -4.37
CA GLY A 140 -6.30 0.85 -3.43
C GLY A 140 -6.32 2.34 -3.76
N TRP A 141 -6.25 2.71 -5.04
CA TRP A 141 -6.25 4.12 -5.46
C TRP A 141 -7.53 4.86 -5.04
N PRO A 142 -8.75 4.36 -5.34
CA PRO A 142 -9.99 5.00 -4.90
C PRO A 142 -10.08 5.14 -3.37
N LEU A 143 -9.69 4.09 -2.63
CA LEU A 143 -9.72 4.10 -1.17
C LEU A 143 -8.74 5.13 -0.59
N SER A 144 -7.52 5.17 -1.12
CA SER A 144 -6.48 6.13 -0.75
C SER A 144 -6.94 7.57 -1.00
N ILE A 145 -7.54 7.83 -2.16
CA ILE A 145 -8.10 9.15 -2.49
C ILE A 145 -9.22 9.53 -1.51
N ALA A 146 -10.16 8.63 -1.24
CA ALA A 146 -11.27 8.89 -0.32
C ALA A 146 -10.77 9.19 1.11
N MET A 147 -9.80 8.41 1.60
CA MET A 147 -9.18 8.63 2.91
C MET A 147 -8.39 9.95 2.96
N SER A 148 -7.64 10.27 1.90
CA SER A 148 -6.89 11.53 1.77
C SER A 148 -7.81 12.75 1.80
N LEU A 149 -8.94 12.69 1.09
CA LEU A 149 -9.96 13.74 1.13
C LEU A 149 -10.58 13.88 2.53
N GLY A 150 -10.88 12.76 3.20
CA GLY A 150 -11.38 12.76 4.58
C GLY A 150 -10.38 13.39 5.56
N ALA A 151 -9.10 13.05 5.45
CA ALA A 151 -8.03 13.62 6.25
C ALA A 151 -7.89 15.14 5.99
N LEU A 152 -7.91 15.57 4.73
CA LEU A 152 -7.87 16.99 4.36
C LEU A 152 -9.07 17.77 4.94
N ALA A 153 -10.29 17.22 4.84
CA ALA A 153 -11.48 17.84 5.40
C ALA A 153 -11.40 17.98 6.93
N GLY A 154 -10.92 16.95 7.62
CA GLY A 154 -10.67 16.98 9.07
C GLY A 154 -9.62 18.02 9.47
N ALA A 155 -8.51 18.09 8.73
CA ALA A 155 -7.44 19.06 8.95
C ALA A 155 -7.94 20.50 8.74
N LEU A 156 -8.66 20.75 7.64
CA LEU A 156 -9.27 22.05 7.34
C LEU A 156 -10.23 22.51 8.42
N ASN A 157 -11.12 21.61 8.89
CA ASN A 157 -12.06 21.94 9.95
C ASN A 157 -11.34 22.31 11.25
N THR A 158 -10.31 21.55 11.62
CA THR A 158 -9.51 21.81 12.83
C THR A 158 -8.80 23.16 12.77
N ILE A 159 -8.13 23.46 11.65
CA ILE A 159 -7.45 24.74 11.45
C ILE A 159 -8.46 25.88 11.47
N TYR A 160 -9.62 25.72 10.84
CA TYR A 160 -10.67 26.75 10.82
C TYR A 160 -11.18 27.07 12.23
N LEU A 161 -11.41 26.05 13.06
CA LEU A 161 -11.81 26.22 14.46
C LEU A 161 -10.72 26.93 15.28
N SER A 162 -9.45 26.52 15.13
CA SER A 162 -8.30 27.15 15.80
C SER A 162 -8.17 28.63 15.45
N VAL A 163 -8.27 28.97 14.16
CA VAL A 163 -8.18 30.34 13.66
C VAL A 163 -9.37 31.19 14.12
N SER A 164 -10.56 30.62 14.15
CA SER A 164 -11.76 31.32 14.64
C SER A 164 -11.59 31.71 16.12
N ALA A 165 -11.06 30.81 16.96
CA ALA A 165 -10.83 31.07 18.37
C ALA A 165 -9.80 32.18 18.62
N ARG A 166 -8.70 32.22 17.86
CA ARG A 166 -7.60 33.20 18.01
C ARG A 166 -7.79 34.49 17.19
N SER A 167 -8.93 34.64 16.51
CA SER A 167 -9.19 35.80 15.63
C SER A 167 -9.18 37.15 16.34
N ARG A 168 -9.57 37.19 17.63
CA ARG A 168 -9.53 38.43 18.43
C ARG A 168 -8.10 38.85 18.76
N ASP A 169 -7.26 37.90 19.15
CA ASP A 169 -5.88 38.14 19.52
C ASP A 169 -5.08 38.65 18.30
N ILE A 170 -5.26 38.02 17.14
CA ILE A 170 -4.66 38.47 15.87
C ILE A 170 -5.11 39.90 15.50
N ALA A 171 -6.37 40.25 15.77
CA ALA A 171 -6.87 41.60 15.52
C ALA A 171 -6.20 42.65 16.45
N THR A 172 -5.95 42.31 17.72
CA THR A 172 -5.26 43.22 18.66
C THR A 172 -3.79 43.42 18.28
N VAL A 173 -3.06 42.36 17.94
CA VAL A 173 -1.65 42.44 17.54
C VAL A 173 -1.49 43.27 16.26
N ARG A 174 -2.43 43.16 15.31
CA ARG A 174 -2.43 43.99 14.10
C ARG A 174 -2.85 45.44 14.33
N ALA A 175 -3.59 45.74 15.39
CA ALA A 175 -3.92 47.12 15.77
C ALA A 175 -2.67 47.89 16.24
N ILE A 176 -1.68 47.17 16.79
CA ILE A 176 -0.41 47.71 17.28
C ILE A 176 0.64 47.85 16.15
N GLY A 177 0.31 47.43 14.92
CA GLY A 177 1.13 47.67 13.72
C GLY A 177 1.74 46.44 13.06
N PHE A 178 1.51 45.23 13.58
CA PHE A 178 2.02 44.01 12.95
C PHE A 178 1.44 43.75 11.55
N SER A 179 2.29 43.27 10.64
CA SER A 179 1.93 42.97 9.26
C SER A 179 1.04 41.74 9.17
N GLY A 180 0.09 41.72 8.23
CA GLY A 180 -0.74 40.54 7.97
C GLY A 180 0.03 39.34 7.44
N PHE A 181 1.27 39.57 6.99
CA PHE A 181 2.17 38.53 6.52
C PHE A 181 2.70 37.69 7.69
N SER A 182 2.97 38.30 8.85
CA SER A 182 3.40 37.56 10.04
C SER A 182 2.34 36.55 10.52
N ALA A 183 1.06 36.92 10.48
CA ALA A 183 -0.05 36.02 10.84
C ALA A 183 -0.24 34.90 9.81
N PHE A 184 -0.05 35.21 8.52
CA PHE A 184 -0.05 34.24 7.43
C PHE A 184 1.06 33.19 7.61
N CYS A 185 2.30 33.62 7.79
CA CYS A 185 3.45 32.73 7.99
C CYS A 185 3.31 31.88 9.25
N GLY A 186 2.80 32.45 10.35
CA GLY A 186 2.55 31.70 11.59
C GLY A 186 1.54 30.56 11.40
N THR A 187 0.41 30.85 10.74
CA THR A 187 -0.62 29.83 10.47
C THR A 187 -0.12 28.75 9.51
N LEU A 188 0.66 29.13 8.50
CA LEU A 188 1.26 28.19 7.55
C LEU A 188 2.29 27.29 8.25
N ALA A 189 3.15 27.86 9.11
CA ALA A 189 4.13 27.13 9.88
C ALA A 189 3.49 26.17 10.88
N GLU A 190 2.42 26.58 11.57
CA GLU A 190 1.64 25.71 12.46
C GLU A 190 1.06 24.52 11.67
N SER A 191 0.46 24.79 10.51
CA SER A 191 -0.12 23.74 9.66
C SER A 191 0.92 22.75 9.14
N LEU A 192 2.08 23.25 8.69
CA LEU A 192 3.21 22.42 8.24
C LEU A 192 3.80 21.59 9.38
N PHE A 193 3.95 22.18 10.57
CA PHE A 193 4.47 21.49 11.74
C PHE A 193 3.54 20.35 12.18
N LEU A 194 2.24 20.61 12.32
CA LEU A 194 1.25 19.58 12.65
C LEU A 194 1.21 18.47 11.60
N SER A 195 1.36 18.82 10.32
CA SER A 195 1.34 17.83 9.24
C SER A 195 2.62 17.00 9.17
N ALA A 196 3.77 17.60 9.47
CA ALA A 196 5.04 16.88 9.59
C ALA A 196 4.99 15.88 10.75
N VAL A 197 4.54 16.32 11.93
CA VAL A 197 4.41 15.46 13.12
C VAL A 197 3.37 14.36 12.87
N GLY A 198 2.21 14.71 12.29
CA GLY A 198 1.17 13.73 11.94
C GLY A 198 1.65 12.70 10.92
N GLY A 199 2.40 13.13 9.89
CA GLY A 199 3.00 12.26 8.88
C GLY A 199 4.04 11.32 9.48
N LEU A 200 4.94 11.83 10.33
CA LEU A 200 5.93 11.04 11.06
C LEU A 200 5.28 9.99 11.96
N LEU A 201 4.26 10.38 12.74
CA LEU A 201 3.53 9.47 13.62
C LEU A 201 2.75 8.42 12.82
N GLY A 202 2.05 8.83 11.76
CA GLY A 202 1.34 7.91 10.88
C GLY A 202 2.27 6.89 10.23
N ALA A 203 3.45 7.34 9.79
CA ALA A 203 4.45 6.45 9.21
C ALA A 203 5.12 5.54 10.24
N LEU A 204 5.33 6.01 11.48
CA LEU A 204 5.81 5.16 12.58
C LEU A 204 4.78 4.09 12.97
N VAL A 205 3.50 4.45 13.02
CA VAL A 205 2.40 3.49 13.22
C VAL A 205 2.36 2.50 12.06
N ALA A 206 2.53 2.96 10.81
CA ALA A 206 2.59 2.08 9.66
C ALA A 206 3.76 1.08 9.76
N LEU A 207 4.94 1.54 10.17
CA LEU A 207 6.10 0.67 10.40
C LEU A 207 5.83 -0.34 11.52
N VAL A 208 5.43 0.10 12.72
CA VAL A 208 5.26 -0.80 13.87
C VAL A 208 4.18 -1.85 13.64
N PHE A 209 3.08 -1.49 12.96
CA PHE A 209 1.96 -2.40 12.78
C PHE A 209 2.01 -3.22 11.50
N PHE A 210 2.67 -2.75 10.44
CA PHE A 210 2.66 -3.45 9.14
C PHE A 210 4.04 -3.99 8.73
N ASP A 211 5.13 -3.53 9.33
CA ASP A 211 6.47 -4.10 9.08
C ASP A 211 6.53 -5.52 9.65
N GLY A 212 6.77 -6.50 8.78
CA GLY A 212 6.82 -7.92 9.13
C GLY A 212 5.46 -8.65 9.18
N LEU A 213 4.33 -7.99 8.92
CA LEU A 213 3.06 -8.70 8.70
C LEU A 213 3.05 -9.36 7.31
N SER A 214 3.28 -10.67 7.28
CA SER A 214 2.93 -11.51 6.13
C SER A 214 1.42 -11.75 6.13
N ALA A 215 0.68 -10.96 5.36
CA ALA A 215 -0.74 -11.18 5.18
C ALA A 215 -0.97 -12.36 4.23
N SER A 216 -1.17 -13.54 4.80
CA SER A 216 -1.52 -14.75 4.06
C SER A 216 -3.00 -14.72 3.70
N THR A 217 -3.34 -14.03 2.62
CA THR A 217 -4.68 -14.12 2.04
C THR A 217 -4.81 -15.49 1.37
N LEU A 218 -5.59 -16.39 1.97
CA LEU A 218 -6.01 -17.64 1.34
C LEU A 218 -6.92 -17.30 0.13
N GLY A 219 -6.31 -17.13 -1.05
CA GLY A 219 -7.04 -17.12 -2.31
C GLY A 219 -7.59 -18.52 -2.60
N GLY A 220 -8.83 -18.61 -3.11
CA GLY A 220 -9.60 -19.85 -3.31
C GLY A 220 -9.01 -20.93 -4.22
N ASN A 221 -7.73 -20.86 -4.59
CA ASN A 221 -7.02 -21.79 -5.47
C ASN A 221 -5.66 -22.28 -4.93
N PHE A 222 -5.43 -22.29 -3.62
CA PHE A 222 -4.16 -22.78 -3.01
C PHE A 222 -2.87 -22.06 -3.48
N THR A 223 -2.98 -20.97 -4.23
CA THR A 223 -1.90 -20.04 -4.53
C THR A 223 -1.93 -18.95 -3.48
N GLN A 224 -1.08 -19.11 -2.47
CA GLN A 224 -0.87 -18.10 -1.46
C GLN A 224 0.18 -17.12 -1.99
N VAL A 225 -0.24 -15.88 -2.24
CA VAL A 225 0.68 -14.81 -2.63
C VAL A 225 1.23 -14.24 -1.34
N VAL A 226 2.49 -14.54 -1.04
CA VAL A 226 3.22 -13.95 0.09
C VAL A 226 3.58 -12.52 -0.29
N PHE A 227 2.77 -11.57 0.18
CA PHE A 227 3.16 -10.16 0.12
C PHE A 227 4.12 -9.89 1.26
N ASN A 228 5.40 -9.78 0.94
CA ASN A 228 6.32 -9.07 1.81
C ASN A 228 5.97 -7.58 1.67
N PHE A 229 5.28 -7.02 2.65
CA PHE A 229 5.13 -5.57 2.77
C PHE A 229 6.49 -4.96 3.12
N SER A 230 7.37 -4.84 2.11
CA SER A 230 8.60 -4.09 2.29
C SER A 230 8.27 -2.60 2.21
N LEU A 231 8.18 -1.95 3.36
CA LEU A 231 8.11 -0.50 3.43
C LEU A 231 9.44 0.07 2.95
N SER A 232 9.54 0.32 1.64
CA SER A 232 10.70 0.95 1.03
C SER A 232 10.85 2.39 1.57
N SER A 233 12.08 2.82 1.82
CA SER A 233 12.38 4.18 2.29
C SER A 233 11.83 5.26 1.35
N ASP A 234 11.66 4.94 0.06
CA ASP A 234 11.07 5.84 -0.92
C ASP A 234 9.58 6.13 -0.64
N LEU A 235 8.80 5.12 -0.23
CA LEU A 235 7.39 5.28 0.12
C LEU A 235 7.21 6.16 1.35
N PHE A 236 8.14 6.08 2.31
CA PHE A 236 8.14 6.95 3.49
C PHE A 236 8.35 8.42 3.10
N ILE A 237 9.31 8.69 2.22
CA ILE A 237 9.60 10.05 1.73
C ILE A 237 8.40 10.59 0.96
N GLN A 238 7.81 9.80 0.07
CA GLN A 238 6.62 10.20 -0.69
C GLN A 238 5.41 10.49 0.21
N GLY A 239 5.17 9.65 1.22
CA GLY A 239 4.11 9.85 2.20
C GLY A 239 4.30 11.11 3.05
N LEU A 240 5.53 11.38 3.50
CA LEU A 240 5.86 12.59 4.23
C LEU A 240 5.70 13.84 3.35
N TRP A 241 6.11 13.76 2.08
CA TRP A 241 5.89 14.83 1.11
C TRP A 241 4.39 15.11 0.97
N LEU A 242 3.59 14.07 0.74
CA LEU A 242 2.14 14.19 0.59
C LEU A 242 1.48 14.82 1.83
N ALA A 243 1.89 14.41 3.04
CA ALA A 243 1.41 15.00 4.29
C ALA A 243 1.71 16.51 4.37
N LEU A 244 2.92 16.92 4.00
CA LEU A 244 3.30 18.34 3.95
C LEU A 244 2.49 19.12 2.89
N LEU A 245 2.22 18.52 1.72
CA LEU A 245 1.40 19.13 0.68
C LEU A 245 -0.05 19.35 1.18
N ILE A 246 -0.64 18.34 1.82
CA ILE A 246 -1.99 18.43 2.41
C ILE A 246 -2.02 19.51 3.49
N GLY A 247 -1.01 19.56 4.36
CA GLY A 247 -0.86 20.60 5.39
C GLY A 247 -0.73 22.00 4.81
N LEU A 248 0.05 22.15 3.74
CA LEU A 248 0.23 23.40 3.04
C LEU A 248 -1.10 23.87 2.43
N ILE A 249 -1.79 23.01 1.67
CA ILE A 249 -3.09 23.33 1.05
C ILE A 249 -4.15 23.63 2.12
N GLY A 250 -4.18 22.83 3.19
CA GLY A 250 -5.09 22.99 4.32
C GLY A 250 -4.89 24.32 5.07
N GLY A 251 -3.64 24.71 5.30
CA GLY A 251 -3.29 25.97 5.97
C GLY A 251 -3.39 27.21 5.07
N PHE A 252 -3.23 27.05 3.75
CA PHE A 252 -3.13 28.17 2.82
C PHE A 252 -4.40 29.02 2.72
N PHE A 253 -5.56 28.37 2.51
CA PHE A 253 -6.85 29.06 2.42
C PHE A 253 -7.21 29.89 3.66
N PRO A 254 -7.17 29.34 4.89
CA PRO A 254 -7.45 30.13 6.10
C PRO A 254 -6.40 31.23 6.33
N ALA A 255 -5.12 30.99 6.03
CA ALA A 255 -4.07 32.00 6.18
C ALA A 255 -4.30 33.22 5.26
N ILE A 256 -4.74 33.02 4.02
CA ILE A 256 -5.10 34.14 3.11
C ILE A 256 -6.29 34.92 3.66
N ARG A 257 -7.30 34.22 4.18
CA ARG A 257 -8.48 34.86 4.77
C ARG A 257 -8.12 35.76 5.95
N GLN A 258 -7.18 35.35 6.80
CA GLN A 258 -6.66 36.20 7.88
C GLN A 258 -5.98 37.47 7.36
N ARG A 259 -5.25 37.38 6.24
CA ARG A 259 -4.64 38.54 5.59
C ARG A 259 -5.72 39.53 5.12
N ALA A 260 -6.81 39.03 4.53
CA ALA A 260 -7.88 39.81 3.92
C ALA A 260 -8.89 40.42 4.93
N CYS A 261 -9.17 39.77 6.06
CA CYS A 261 -10.23 40.19 6.99
C CYS A 261 -10.01 41.53 7.74
N ARG A 262 -8.90 42.25 7.54
CA ARG A 262 -8.66 43.58 8.14
C ARG A 262 -9.68 44.62 7.68
N TRP A 263 -10.02 44.66 6.40
CA TRP A 263 -10.76 45.80 5.82
C TRP A 263 -12.27 45.73 6.09
N LEU A 264 -12.87 44.54 5.99
CA LEU A 264 -14.32 44.36 6.08
C LEU A 264 -14.86 44.46 7.51
N ARG A 265 -14.14 43.93 8.52
CA ARG A 265 -14.59 44.01 9.92
C ARG A 265 -14.39 45.40 10.52
N LEU A 266 -13.32 46.11 10.16
CA LEU A 266 -13.12 47.51 10.55
C LEU A 266 -14.17 48.41 9.91
N LEU A 267 -14.50 48.23 8.62
CA LEU A 267 -15.57 48.99 7.97
C LEU A 267 -16.95 48.65 8.53
N ALA A 268 -17.25 47.39 8.82
CA ALA A 268 -18.52 47.00 9.43
C ALA A 268 -18.68 47.56 10.86
N ALA A 269 -17.62 47.49 11.67
CA ALA A 269 -17.60 48.08 13.01
C ALA A 269 -17.66 49.62 12.98
N ALA A 270 -16.99 50.26 12.02
CA ALA A 270 -17.07 51.70 11.79
C ALA A 270 -18.49 52.10 11.33
N ARG A 271 -19.11 51.38 10.38
CA ARG A 271 -20.50 51.62 9.94
C ARG A 271 -21.50 51.49 11.08
N GLY A 272 -21.35 50.46 11.93
CA GLY A 272 -22.22 50.25 13.09
C GLY A 272 -22.09 51.37 14.15
N LYS A 273 -20.86 51.82 14.44
CA LYS A 273 -20.62 52.95 15.36
C LYS A 273 -21.09 54.30 14.78
N ILE A 274 -20.85 54.57 13.49
CA ILE A 274 -21.30 55.80 12.82
C ILE A 274 -22.83 55.86 12.78
N GLY A 275 -23.51 54.74 12.49
CA GLY A 275 -24.98 54.65 12.54
C GLY A 275 -25.55 54.92 13.93
N ALA A 276 -24.89 54.43 14.99
CA ALA A 276 -25.28 54.68 16.37
C ALA A 276 -25.05 56.15 16.80
N ILE A 277 -23.95 56.77 16.35
CA ILE A 277 -23.63 58.19 16.61
C ILE A 277 -24.62 59.12 15.88
N CYS A 278 -24.93 58.83 14.62
CA CYS A 278 -25.86 59.62 13.82
C CYS A 278 -27.30 59.58 14.39
N LYS A 279 -27.73 58.40 14.88
CA LYS A 279 -29.03 58.22 15.57
C LYS A 279 -29.08 58.95 16.92
N LYS A 280 -27.95 59.12 17.59
CA LYS A 280 -27.84 59.86 18.86
C LYS A 280 -27.80 61.38 18.66
N SER A 281 -27.25 61.85 17.53
CA SER A 281 -27.23 63.26 17.13
C SER A 281 -28.61 63.78 16.73
N SER A 282 -29.35 63.03 15.90
CA SER A 282 -30.70 63.42 15.49
C SER A 282 -31.72 63.42 16.65
N ALA A 283 -31.51 62.56 17.65
CA ALA A 283 -32.27 62.56 18.89
C ALA A 283 -31.96 63.78 19.80
N PHE A 284 -30.79 64.41 19.64
CA PHE A 284 -30.40 65.62 20.37
C PHE A 284 -30.97 66.88 19.71
N GLU A 285 -30.94 66.99 18.37
CA GLU A 285 -31.55 68.11 17.62
C GLU A 285 -33.08 68.16 17.79
N GLY A 286 -33.76 67.00 17.77
CA GLY A 286 -35.21 66.94 18.01
C GLY A 286 -35.64 67.36 19.43
N LYS A 287 -34.71 67.39 20.39
CA LYS A 287 -34.95 67.83 21.77
C LYS A 287 -34.62 69.31 22.00
N ALA A 288 -33.68 69.87 21.23
CA ALA A 288 -33.31 71.29 21.29
C ALA A 288 -34.36 72.22 20.65
N MET A 289 -35.22 71.70 19.75
CA MET A 289 -36.30 72.46 19.10
C MET A 289 -37.62 72.46 19.90
N ARG A 290 -37.62 71.91 21.13
CA ARG A 290 -38.71 72.03 22.12
C ARG A 290 -38.19 72.70 23.38
N ILE A 291 -37.94 73.99 23.28
CA ILE A 291 -37.81 74.86 24.44
C ILE A 291 -38.78 76.03 24.14
N PRO A 292 -39.78 76.29 25.01
CA PRO A 292 -40.80 77.31 24.76
C PRO A 292 -40.23 78.73 24.70
#